data_AF-A0A9P0J7B5-F1
#
_entry.id   AF-A0A9P0J7B5-F1
#
_cell.length_a   1.000
_cell.length_b   1.000
_cell.length_c   1.000
_cell.angle_alpha   90.00
_cell.angle_beta   90.00
_cell.angle_gamma   90.00
#
_symmetry.space_group_name_H-M   'P 1'
#
loop_
_entity.id
_entity.type
_entity.pdbx_description
1 polymer ?
#
loop_
_entity_poly.entity_id
_entity_poly.type
_entity_poly.pdbx_seq_one_letter_code
_entity_poly.pdbx_strand_id
1 'polypeptide(L)'
;MSCSVGLDGKLLACGDDKGSVWIYNLEDISFKCSTRDSKIINVNSVLKWPKLHDSYLKKKKKLEVDVYDIVIAKCAVHYSGNYLVAVTNNNFVCLYKKSTVKK
;
A
#
# COMPACT_ATOMS: atom_id res chain seq x y z
N MET A 1 1.51 3.94 10.18
CA MET A 1 2.19 2.76 9.64
C MET A 1 1.30 1.54 9.86
N SER A 2 0.98 0.80 8.79
CA SER A 2 0.09 -0.36 8.82
C SER A 2 0.59 -1.42 7.85
N CYS A 3 0.42 -2.69 8.18
CA CYS A 3 0.66 -3.80 7.27
C CYS A 3 -0.61 -4.63 7.05
N SER A 4 -0.68 -5.30 5.90
CA SER A 4 -1.72 -6.26 5.55
C SER A 4 -1.15 -7.35 4.66
N VAL A 5 -1.55 -8.59 4.93
CA VAL A 5 -1.18 -9.75 4.13
C VAL A 5 -2.40 -10.26 3.37
N GLY A 6 -2.20 -10.71 2.13
CA GLY A 6 -3.20 -11.45 1.36
C GLY A 6 -3.56 -12.77 2.02
N LEU A 7 -4.75 -13.29 1.72
CA LEU A 7 -5.25 -14.53 2.33
C LEU A 7 -4.38 -15.75 2.00
N ASP A 8 -3.74 -15.75 0.83
CA ASP A 8 -2.79 -16.78 0.40
C ASP A 8 -1.41 -16.66 1.06
N GLY A 9 -1.17 -15.61 1.87
CA GLY A 9 0.11 -15.36 2.52
C GLY A 9 1.22 -14.90 1.57
N LYS A 10 0.92 -14.66 0.28
CA LYS A 10 1.92 -14.41 -0.76
C LYS A 10 2.17 -12.93 -1.03
N LEU A 11 1.24 -12.06 -0.64
CA LEU A 11 1.34 -10.62 -0.86
C LEU A 11 1.34 -9.90 0.47
N LEU A 12 2.40 -9.13 0.76
CA LEU A 12 2.46 -8.24 1.90
C LEU A 12 2.49 -6.79 1.42
N ALA A 13 1.59 -5.98 1.97
CA ALA A 13 1.53 -4.54 1.77
C ALA A 13 1.85 -3.83 3.09
N CYS A 14 2.75 -2.85 3.06
CA CYS A 14 3.15 -2.05 4.21
C CYS A 14 3.06 -0.56 3.87
N GLY A 15 2.21 0.17 4.59
CA GLY A 15 2.09 1.62 4.48
C GLY A 15 3.06 2.36 5.39
N ASP A 16 3.71 3.40 4.85
CA ASP A 16 4.66 4.25 5.57
C ASP A 16 4.10 5.62 5.96
N ASP A 17 4.96 6.48 6.53
CA ASP A 17 4.69 7.87 6.93
C ASP A 17 4.93 8.89 5.81
N LYS A 18 5.31 8.43 4.60
CA LYS A 18 5.54 9.24 3.40
C LYS A 18 4.49 8.98 2.31
N GLY A 19 3.37 8.38 2.69
CA GLY A 19 2.23 8.11 1.82
C GLY A 19 2.47 7.00 0.81
N SER A 20 3.49 6.18 1.01
CA SER A 20 3.79 5.06 0.12
C SER A 20 3.32 3.74 0.70
N VAL A 21 2.89 2.85 -0.19
CA VAL A 21 2.61 1.45 0.13
C VAL A 21 3.68 0.58 -0.52
N TRP A 22 4.45 -0.10 0.32
CA TRP A 22 5.50 -1.03 -0.05
C TRP A 22 4.89 -2.41 -0.27
N ILE A 23 5.21 -3.02 -1.40
CA ILE A 23 4.67 -4.31 -1.81
C ILE A 23 5.79 -5.34 -1.84
N TYR A 24 5.56 -6.46 -1.19
CA TYR A 24 6.47 -7.59 -1.12
C TYR A 24 5.77 -8.86 -1.61
N ASN A 25 6.45 -9.62 -2.46
CA ASN A 25 6.08 -10.98 -2.83
C ASN A 25 6.74 -11.95 -1.83
N LEU A 26 5.90 -12.75 -1.19
CA LEU A 26 6.28 -13.72 -0.18
C LEU A 26 6.22 -15.17 -0.69
N GLU A 27 6.02 -15.41 -2.00
CA GLU A 27 5.88 -16.76 -2.57
C GLU A 27 7.00 -17.73 -2.19
N ASP A 28 8.24 -17.25 -2.10
CA ASP A 28 9.41 -18.08 -1.81
C ASP A 28 9.84 -18.04 -0.34
N ILE A 29 8.93 -17.67 0.57
CA ILE A 29 9.20 -17.58 2.00
C ILE A 29 8.56 -18.75 2.71
N SER A 30 9.40 -19.56 3.35
CA SER A 30 8.98 -20.58 4.29
C SER A 30 9.21 -20.04 5.70
N PHE A 31 8.13 -19.85 6.47
CA PHE A 31 8.20 -19.49 7.90
C PHE A 31 8.58 -20.66 8.82
N LYS A 32 9.05 -21.79 8.27
CA LYS A 32 9.64 -22.85 9.08
C LYS A 32 10.81 -22.26 9.86
N CYS A 33 10.85 -22.50 11.17
CA CYS A 33 11.92 -22.07 12.06
C CYS A 33 13.25 -22.70 11.60
N SER A 34 13.96 -22.03 10.68
CA SER A 34 15.32 -22.39 10.31
C SER A 34 16.25 -21.47 11.10
N THR A 35 17.15 -22.06 11.85
CA THR A 35 18.11 -21.34 12.70
C THR A 35 19.28 -20.74 11.90
N ARG A 36 19.24 -20.79 10.56
CA ARG A 36 20.44 -20.59 9.72
C ARG A 36 20.32 -19.68 8.50
N ASP A 37 19.13 -19.26 8.07
CA ASP A 37 19.01 -18.46 6.84
C ASP A 37 18.14 -17.21 7.05
N SER A 38 18.76 -16.06 7.35
CA SER A 38 18.11 -14.76 7.28
C SER A 38 17.96 -14.35 5.81
N LYS A 39 16.97 -14.90 5.11
CA LYS A 39 16.65 -14.48 3.74
C LYS A 39 16.10 -13.05 3.76
N ILE A 40 16.86 -12.11 3.19
CA ILE A 40 16.42 -10.72 3.01
C ILE A 40 15.36 -10.68 1.90
N ILE A 41 14.19 -10.14 2.21
CA ILE A 41 13.09 -9.98 1.25
C ILE A 41 13.18 -8.58 0.66
N ASN A 42 13.40 -8.50 -0.65
CA ASN A 42 13.45 -7.23 -1.35
C ASN A 42 12.03 -6.71 -1.64
N VAL A 43 11.87 -5.39 -1.65
CA VAL A 43 10.63 -4.76 -2.08
C VAL A 43 10.41 -5.00 -3.58
N ASN A 44 9.21 -5.44 -3.96
CA ASN A 44 8.85 -5.67 -5.36
C ASN A 44 8.39 -4.39 -6.04
N SER A 45 7.61 -3.57 -5.34
CA SER A 45 7.14 -2.29 -5.87
C SER A 45 6.76 -1.33 -4.76
N VAL A 46 6.88 -0.03 -5.01
CA VAL A 46 6.43 1.03 -4.11
C VAL A 46 5.33 1.83 -4.79
N LEU A 47 4.13 1.79 -4.23
CA LEU A 47 2.97 2.55 -4.70
C LEU A 47 2.94 3.89 -3.98
N LYS A 48 3.30 4.96 -4.69
CA LYS A 48 3.23 6.31 -4.13
C LYS A 48 1.79 6.78 -4.05
N TRP A 49 1.50 7.64 -3.08
CA TRP A 49 0.25 8.38 -3.06
C TRP A 49 0.07 9.16 -4.38
N PRO A 50 -1.10 9.10 -5.02
CA PRO A 50 -1.36 9.86 -6.23
C PRO A 50 -1.39 11.36 -5.92
N LYS A 51 -0.94 12.18 -6.88
CA LYS A 51 -1.18 13.64 -6.80
C LYS A 51 -2.66 13.91 -7.01
N LEU A 52 -3.28 14.62 -6.07
CA LEU A 52 -4.71 14.87 -6.10
C LEU A 52 -4.98 16.30 -6.59
N HIS A 53 -5.91 16.42 -7.55
CA HIS A 53 -6.36 17.71 -8.04
C HIS A 53 -7.88 17.80 -7.89
N ASP A 54 -8.34 18.75 -7.08
CA ASP A 54 -9.76 19.07 -6.92
C ASP A 54 -10.01 20.52 -7.33
N SER A 55 -10.67 20.69 -8.48
CA SER A 55 -11.02 22.00 -9.05
C SER A 55 -12.18 22.69 -8.32
N TYR A 56 -12.96 21.97 -7.51
CA TYR A 56 -14.08 22.51 -6.74
C TYR A 56 -13.68 23.00 -5.35
N LEU A 57 -12.51 22.57 -4.86
CA LEU A 57 -11.97 22.93 -3.55
C LEU A 57 -11.72 24.44 -3.41
N LYS A 58 -11.25 25.09 -4.48
CA LYS A 58 -11.03 26.55 -4.56
C LYS A 58 -12.30 27.38 -4.29
N LYS A 59 -13.49 26.82 -4.53
CA LYS A 59 -14.77 27.52 -4.34
C LYS A 59 -15.31 27.43 -2.92
N LYS A 60 -14.83 26.49 -2.09
CA LYS A 60 -15.46 26.15 -0.79
C LYS A 60 -14.62 26.44 0.45
N LYS A 61 -13.44 27.10 0.33
CA LYS A 61 -12.48 27.27 1.45
C LYS A 61 -12.23 25.96 2.23
N LYS A 62 -12.27 24.82 1.54
CA LYS A 62 -11.96 23.53 2.15
C LYS A 62 -10.44 23.37 2.20
N LEU A 63 -9.97 22.51 3.11
CA LEU A 63 -8.56 22.16 3.27
C LEU A 63 -7.99 21.58 1.96
N GLU A 64 -6.88 22.14 1.51
CA GLU A 64 -6.17 21.67 0.32
C GLU A 64 -5.65 20.24 0.52
N VAL A 65 -5.72 19.44 -0.55
CA VAL A 65 -5.50 18.00 -0.49
C VAL A 65 -4.03 17.61 -0.26
N ASP A 66 -3.10 18.49 -0.66
CA ASP A 66 -1.65 18.22 -0.66
C ASP A 66 -0.89 19.02 0.42
N VAL A 67 -1.58 19.64 1.38
CA VAL A 67 -0.92 20.50 2.41
C VAL A 67 -0.32 19.70 3.57
N TYR A 68 -0.76 18.46 3.77
CA TYR A 68 -0.34 17.64 4.90
C TYR A 68 0.49 16.44 4.47
N ASP A 69 1.40 16.04 5.36
CA ASP A 69 2.09 14.76 5.24
C ASP A 69 1.06 13.64 5.19
N ILE A 70 1.11 12.90 4.08
CA ILE A 70 0.24 11.74 3.87
C ILE A 70 0.85 10.56 4.61
N VAL A 71 0.15 10.05 5.62
CA VAL A 71 0.55 8.85 6.36
C VAL A 71 -0.42 7.74 6.03
N ILE A 72 0.08 6.57 5.65
CA ILE A 72 -0.79 5.39 5.48
C ILE A 72 -1.16 4.87 6.88
N ALA A 73 -2.41 5.11 7.25
CA ALA A 73 -2.98 4.74 8.54
C ALA A 73 -3.41 3.27 8.55
N LYS A 74 -4.01 2.79 7.45
CA LYS A 74 -4.44 1.40 7.30
C LYS A 74 -4.29 0.94 5.85
N CYS A 75 -3.94 -0.32 5.65
CA CYS A 75 -4.08 -1.00 4.37
C CYS A 75 -4.82 -2.34 4.51
N ALA A 76 -5.41 -2.81 3.42
CA ALA A 76 -6.06 -4.11 3.34
C ALA A 76 -5.86 -4.71 1.94
N VAL A 77 -5.40 -5.96 1.89
CA VAL A 77 -5.27 -6.74 0.65
C VAL A 77 -6.54 -7.57 0.46
N HIS A 78 -7.15 -7.50 -0.73
CA HIS A 78 -8.27 -8.35 -1.09
C HIS A 78 -7.86 -9.83 -1.14
N TYR A 79 -8.75 -10.76 -0.81
CA TYR A 79 -8.43 -12.19 -0.73
C TYR A 79 -7.76 -12.75 -2.00
N SER A 80 -8.10 -12.18 -3.16
CA SER A 80 -7.55 -12.60 -4.46
C SER A 80 -6.14 -12.08 -4.76
N GLY A 81 -5.57 -11.21 -3.93
CA GLY A 81 -4.28 -10.54 -4.16
C GLY A 81 -4.25 -9.55 -5.35
N ASN A 82 -5.39 -9.29 -6.00
CA ASN A 82 -5.48 -8.42 -7.19
C ASN A 82 -5.89 -6.98 -6.86
N TYR A 83 -6.36 -6.74 -5.64
CA TYR A 83 -6.82 -5.43 -5.19
C TYR A 83 -6.25 -5.13 -3.80
N LEU A 84 -5.99 -3.85 -3.56
CA LEU A 84 -5.47 -3.31 -2.31
C LEU A 84 -6.18 -2.00 -2.02
N VAL A 85 -6.58 -1.77 -0.78
CA VAL A 85 -7.05 -0.47 -0.30
C VAL A 85 -6.04 0.11 0.68
N ALA A 86 -5.77 1.41 0.56
CA ALA A 86 -5.00 2.17 1.53
C ALA A 86 -5.80 3.40 2.00
N VAL A 87 -5.78 3.65 3.30
CA VAL A 87 -6.46 4.76 3.95
C VAL A 87 -5.42 5.63 4.65
N THR A 88 -5.54 6.95 4.51
CA THR A 88 -4.59 7.91 5.08
C THR A 88 -5.09 8.51 6.40
N ASN A 89 -4.18 9.15 7.13
CA ASN A 89 -4.49 10.01 8.29
C ASN A 89 -5.45 11.17 7.96
N ASN A 90 -5.59 11.53 6.68
CA ASN A 90 -6.46 12.61 6.22
C ASN A 90 -7.81 12.10 5.67
N ASN A 91 -8.19 10.87 6.01
CA ASN A 91 -9.43 10.22 5.58
C ASN A 91 -9.58 10.02 4.06
N PHE A 92 -8.49 10.13 3.31
CA PHE A 92 -8.51 9.74 1.89
C PHE A 92 -8.33 8.23 1.75
N VAL A 93 -9.01 7.68 0.76
CA VAL A 93 -8.98 6.24 0.44
C VAL A 93 -8.52 6.08 -1.00
N CYS A 94 -7.53 5.21 -1.22
CA CYS A 94 -7.07 4.82 -2.55
C CYS A 94 -7.28 3.32 -2.76
N LEU A 95 -7.83 2.95 -3.92
CA LEU A 95 -7.98 1.57 -4.37
C LEU A 95 -6.98 1.30 -5.50
N TYR A 96 -6.12 0.31 -5.30
CA TYR A 96 -5.15 -0.16 -6.28
C TYR A 96 -5.64 -1.47 -6.89
N LYS A 97 -5.43 -1.61 -8.20
CA LYS A 97 -5.67 -2.84 -8.95
C LYS A 97 -4.36 -3.31 -9.57
N LYS A 98 -4.04 -4.58 -9.40
CA LYS A 98 -2.89 -5.23 -10.04
C LYS A 98 -3.08 -5.18 -11.56
N SER A 99 -2.12 -4.61 -12.28
CA SER A 99 -2.15 -4.60 -13.74
C SER A 99 -1.86 -6.01 -14.26
N THR A 100 -2.71 -6.50 -15.16
CA THR A 100 -2.43 -7.70 -15.94
C THR A 100 -1.67 -7.25 -17.18
N VAL A 101 -0.34 -7.18 -17.07
CA VAL A 101 0.49 -7.11 -18.27
C VAL A 101 0.39 -8.48 -18.93
N LYS A 102 -0.40 -8.59 -20.00
CA LYS A 102 -0.32 -9.75 -20.89
C LYS A 102 1.10 -9.72 -21.47
N LYS A 103 1.93 -10.69 -21.09
CA LYS A 103 3.20 -10.97 -21.77
C LYS A 103 2.90 -11.45 -23.18
#